data_AF-A0A6J5UI85-F1
#
_entry.id   AF-A0A6J5UI85-F1
#
_cell.length_a   1.000
_cell.length_b   1.000
_cell.length_c   1.000
_cell.angle_alpha   90.00
_cell.angle_beta   90.00
_cell.angle_gamma   90.00
#
_symmetry.space_group_name_H-M   'P 1'
#
loop_
_entity.id
_entity.type
_entity.pdbx_description
1 polymer ?
#
loop_
_entity_poly.entity_id
_entity_poly.type
_entity_poly.pdbx_seq_one_letter_code
_entity_poly.pdbx_strand_id
1 'polypeptide(L)'
;MGKQGSPRSPRPEPQIDDDLSSGTKDYDPSNVGRRMPGGDNHLNSKMLLLHGLRNDSVKYTTCKGSFVGKKHLWLRKDVRSIIFVFALMGFFLLLDSFLVSIFDSMVLQNSSAIRKLPVLKEEDRDAHLMKEKAPVQMYDRLLKLAKGALAEKEFKPELSTLWKEPYRQVAAWKPCADRKVSSLGKYKKGNGYIVVSANGGLNQQRVAICNAVAVASLLNATLVLPRFLYSNVWNDPSQFGDIYQEEHFMDVLKDEVKVVKELPSHLKSLDLEAIGSLITDADLVKEAKPIDYIRVVLPLLLRNRVVHLLGYGNRLGFDPLPSELQRLRCKCNFHALKFVPEIQHVGSLLVRRIRKYDAALSTLDKQLLGNFMHSSPSKEHDAARSPSKYLALHLRFEIDMVAYSLCEFGGGESEKKELQTYREVHFPLLIERLKNSKPVSPRELRKLGRCPLTPEEAGLVLAGIGFKHGTYIYLAGSQIYGGNSRMNSFTSLYPNLVTKETLLMPSELAPFQNFSSKLAALDFIACATADVFAMTDSGSQLSSLVSGFRTYYGGGRAPTLRPNKKRLAAILSENSTIQWNSFEDRVKKMIEEGQRVHVRRFGRSIYRQPRCQQCMCKSH
;
A
#
# COMPACT_ATOMS: atom_id res chain seq x y z
N MET A 1 5.78 3.99 -1.71
CA MET A 1 6.97 3.16 -1.99
C MET A 1 6.59 1.69 -2.15
N GLY A 2 6.49 1.19 -3.40
CA GLY A 2 5.96 -0.13 -3.72
C GLY A 2 6.83 -0.95 -4.68
N LYS A 3 7.55 -1.92 -4.10
CA LYS A 3 8.09 -3.18 -4.66
C LYS A 3 9.00 -3.19 -5.91
N GLN A 4 10.23 -3.65 -5.69
CA GLN A 4 10.90 -4.84 -6.26
C GLN A 4 12.05 -5.17 -5.29
N GLY A 5 12.26 -6.38 -4.77
CA GLY A 5 12.49 -7.65 -5.45
C GLY A 5 13.85 -8.15 -4.94
N SER A 6 13.90 -8.86 -3.81
CA SER A 6 15.16 -9.44 -3.29
C SER A 6 15.37 -10.87 -3.81
N PRO A 7 16.63 -11.32 -3.92
CA PRO A 7 17.00 -12.62 -4.47
C PRO A 7 16.47 -13.74 -3.58
N ARG A 8 16.09 -14.87 -4.19
CA ARG A 8 15.73 -16.08 -3.46
C ARG A 8 16.97 -16.59 -2.73
N SER A 9 16.89 -16.77 -1.41
CA SER A 9 17.81 -17.64 -0.67
C SER A 9 17.60 -19.10 -1.09
N PRO A 10 18.64 -19.95 -1.07
CA PRO A 10 18.59 -21.32 -1.56
C PRO A 10 17.64 -22.18 -0.70
N ARG A 11 16.93 -23.10 -1.37
CA ARG A 11 16.07 -24.11 -0.75
C ARG A 11 16.94 -25.20 -0.12
N PRO A 12 16.53 -25.80 1.01
CA PRO A 12 16.94 -27.16 1.34
C PRO A 12 16.19 -28.15 0.43
N GLU A 13 16.89 -29.13 -0.12
CA GLU A 13 16.29 -30.27 -0.82
C GLU A 13 15.52 -31.18 0.14
N PRO A 14 14.41 -31.79 -0.29
CA PRO A 14 13.67 -32.74 0.53
C PRO A 14 14.37 -34.11 0.52
N GLN A 15 14.66 -34.64 1.71
CA GLN A 15 14.96 -36.06 1.90
C GLN A 15 13.71 -36.88 1.56
N ILE A 16 13.91 -37.87 0.70
CA ILE A 16 12.95 -38.93 0.39
C ILE A 16 13.38 -40.12 1.26
N ASP A 17 12.55 -40.44 2.26
CA ASP A 17 12.59 -41.73 2.94
C ASP A 17 11.64 -42.66 2.17
N ASP A 18 12.19 -43.75 1.62
CA ASP A 18 11.44 -44.96 1.30
C ASP A 18 12.35 -46.17 1.62
N ASP A 19 11.91 -46.96 2.59
CA ASP A 19 12.41 -48.29 2.94
C ASP A 19 12.12 -49.30 1.79
N LEU A 20 13.11 -50.11 1.38
CA LEU A 20 13.07 -51.58 1.49
C LEU A 20 14.32 -52.29 0.89
N SER A 21 15.02 -52.99 1.79
CA SER A 21 15.63 -54.33 1.69
C SER A 21 16.50 -54.81 0.51
N SER A 22 17.65 -55.37 0.94
CA SER A 22 18.31 -56.62 0.53
C SER A 22 19.50 -56.52 -0.44
N GLY A 23 20.62 -57.16 -0.04
CA GLY A 23 21.70 -57.53 -0.96
C GLY A 23 23.12 -57.32 -0.43
N THR A 24 23.60 -58.27 0.38
CA THR A 24 25.00 -58.53 0.76
C THR A 24 26.01 -58.47 -0.40
N LYS A 25 27.22 -57.94 -0.15
CA LYS A 25 28.52 -58.67 -0.22
C LYS A 25 29.74 -57.78 0.03
N ASP A 26 30.72 -58.42 0.67
CA ASP A 26 32.03 -57.97 1.12
C ASP A 26 32.92 -57.31 0.05
N TYR A 27 33.90 -56.50 0.48
CA TYR A 27 35.35 -56.66 0.22
C TYR A 27 36.13 -55.39 0.65
N ASP A 28 37.01 -55.53 1.62
CA ASP A 28 38.26 -54.76 1.81
C ASP A 28 39.39 -55.64 1.21
N PRO A 29 40.51 -55.15 0.63
CA PRO A 29 41.58 -54.53 1.43
C PRO A 29 42.46 -53.45 0.73
N SER A 30 42.97 -52.53 1.56
CA SER A 30 44.38 -52.06 1.63
C SER A 30 45.06 -51.28 0.47
N ASN A 31 45.67 -50.13 0.85
CA ASN A 31 47.12 -49.87 0.97
C ASN A 31 47.75 -48.62 0.28
N VAL A 32 48.48 -47.84 1.13
CA VAL A 32 49.74 -47.07 0.92
C VAL A 32 49.67 -45.71 0.18
N GLY A 33 50.19 -44.59 0.71
CA GLY A 33 50.88 -44.31 1.97
C GLY A 33 51.45 -42.88 2.12
N ARG A 34 51.97 -42.60 3.35
CA ARG A 34 53.04 -41.66 3.79
C ARG A 34 52.97 -40.18 3.33
N ARG A 35 53.16 -39.12 4.16
CA ARG A 35 54.07 -38.85 5.30
C ARG A 35 53.60 -37.57 6.05
N MET A 36 53.70 -37.57 7.38
CA MET A 36 53.81 -36.40 8.29
C MET A 36 55.33 -36.09 8.51
N PRO A 37 55.83 -34.98 9.12
CA PRO A 37 55.41 -34.28 10.38
C PRO A 37 55.43 -32.72 10.25
N GLY A 38 55.06 -31.84 11.18
CA GLY A 38 55.04 -31.78 12.65
C GLY A 38 56.01 -30.68 13.13
N GLY A 39 55.59 -29.79 14.05
CA GLY A 39 56.51 -29.03 14.91
C GLY A 39 56.34 -27.49 14.99
N ASP A 40 56.07 -27.02 16.21
CA ASP A 40 56.04 -25.64 16.72
C ASP A 40 57.40 -24.89 16.64
N ASN A 41 57.37 -23.55 16.68
CA ASN A 41 58.05 -22.70 17.70
C ASN A 41 58.17 -21.20 17.33
N HIS A 42 57.69 -20.36 18.25
CA HIS A 42 58.33 -19.19 18.91
C HIS A 42 59.27 -18.16 18.20
N LEU A 43 59.00 -16.88 18.56
CA LEU A 43 59.93 -15.76 18.91
C LEU A 43 60.61 -14.88 17.84
N ASN A 44 60.10 -13.62 17.78
CA ASN A 44 60.77 -12.30 17.93
C ASN A 44 61.84 -11.75 16.96
N SER A 45 61.88 -10.40 16.96
CA SER A 45 62.98 -9.45 16.60
C SER A 45 62.98 -8.97 15.13
N LYS A 46 63.17 -7.70 14.73
CA LYS A 46 63.56 -6.37 15.28
C LYS A 46 63.16 -5.32 14.19
N MET A 47 62.56 -4.16 14.46
CA MET A 47 63.11 -2.89 14.98
C MET A 47 63.97 -2.07 14.01
N LEU A 48 63.58 -0.80 13.75
CA LEU A 48 64.40 0.42 13.63
C LEU A 48 63.49 1.62 13.24
N LEU A 49 63.68 2.88 13.63
CA LEU A 49 64.18 3.62 14.80
C LEU A 49 64.09 5.12 14.42
N LEU A 50 63.71 6.02 15.32
CA LEU A 50 64.25 7.38 15.59
C LEU A 50 63.22 8.18 16.43
N HIS A 51 63.40 8.30 17.76
CA HIS A 51 64.13 9.32 18.55
C HIS A 51 63.49 10.73 18.49
N GLY A 52 63.22 11.43 19.60
CA GLY A 52 63.68 11.19 20.97
C GLY A 52 63.04 12.04 22.09
N LEU A 53 63.48 11.66 23.31
CA LEU A 53 63.80 12.46 24.52
C LEU A 53 62.67 13.22 25.23
N ARG A 54 62.14 12.81 26.41
CA ARG A 54 62.70 12.57 27.77
C ARG A 54 62.66 13.84 28.66
N ASN A 55 61.82 13.84 29.71
CA ASN A 55 62.21 13.97 31.15
C ASN A 55 60.99 14.20 32.07
N ASP A 56 60.61 13.13 32.77
CA ASP A 56 60.44 12.95 34.23
C ASP A 56 60.35 14.14 35.22
N SER A 57 59.27 14.13 36.02
CA SER A 57 59.24 13.84 37.48
C SER A 57 58.82 14.90 38.52
N VAL A 58 58.15 14.34 39.55
CA VAL A 58 58.10 14.66 41.00
C VAL A 58 56.87 15.41 41.59
N LYS A 59 56.54 14.88 42.78
CA LYS A 59 55.41 14.94 43.71
C LYS A 59 55.26 16.22 44.57
N TYR A 60 54.02 16.43 45.03
CA TYR A 60 53.50 16.92 46.33
C TYR A 60 54.29 17.94 47.18
N THR A 61 53.64 19.06 47.53
CA THR A 61 53.35 19.46 48.94
C THR A 61 52.43 20.71 49.05
N THR A 62 51.69 20.76 50.16
CA THR A 62 50.77 21.79 50.69
C THR A 62 51.47 22.99 51.35
N CYS A 63 50.91 24.22 51.28
CA CYS A 63 50.65 25.07 52.45
C CYS A 63 49.77 26.32 52.17
N LYS A 64 49.19 26.84 53.27
CA LYS A 64 48.15 27.87 53.46
C LYS A 64 48.57 29.31 53.13
N GLY A 65 47.58 30.20 52.90
CA GLY A 65 47.51 31.51 53.57
C GLY A 65 47.23 32.78 52.75
N SER A 66 46.02 33.34 52.97
CA SER A 66 45.70 34.78 53.15
C SER A 66 45.36 35.72 51.97
N PHE A 67 44.07 36.07 51.97
CA PHE A 67 43.38 37.33 51.64
C PHE A 67 44.21 38.64 51.56
N VAL A 68 43.96 39.48 50.55
CA VAL A 68 43.14 40.73 50.58
C VAL A 68 43.33 41.53 49.27
N GLY A 69 42.20 41.92 48.65
CA GLY A 69 42.02 43.24 48.04
C GLY A 69 42.43 43.47 46.58
N LYS A 70 41.46 43.36 45.65
CA LYS A 70 41.25 44.31 44.52
C LYS A 70 39.89 44.06 43.85
N LYS A 71 38.80 44.28 44.61
CA LYS A 71 37.44 44.45 44.07
C LYS A 71 37.35 45.85 43.46
N HIS A 72 37.74 46.02 42.20
CA HIS A 72 37.20 47.13 41.38
C HIS A 72 37.42 47.01 39.85
N LEU A 73 38.02 45.93 39.34
CA LEU A 73 38.29 45.77 37.89
C LEU A 73 37.44 44.70 37.17
N TRP A 74 36.51 44.03 37.87
CA TRP A 74 35.73 42.93 37.28
C TRP A 74 34.36 43.38 36.72
N LEU A 75 33.74 44.40 37.31
CA LEU A 75 32.41 44.91 36.92
C LEU A 75 32.36 45.65 35.57
N ARG A 76 33.50 45.97 34.95
CA ARG A 76 33.53 46.67 33.65
C ARG A 76 33.61 45.73 32.44
N LYS A 77 33.98 44.45 32.66
CA LYS A 77 34.12 43.45 31.60
C LYS A 77 32.79 42.77 31.29
N ASP A 78 31.98 42.50 32.31
CA ASP A 78 30.68 41.84 32.14
C ASP A 78 29.64 42.77 31.50
N VAL A 79 29.67 44.08 31.80
CA VAL A 79 28.77 45.04 31.15
C VAL A 79 29.05 45.16 29.65
N ARG A 80 30.32 45.12 29.22
CA ARG A 80 30.65 45.10 27.77
C ARG A 80 30.21 43.83 27.08
N SER A 81 30.34 42.68 27.75
CA SER A 81 29.89 41.40 27.21
C SER A 81 28.35 41.34 27.13
N ILE A 82 27.66 41.85 28.14
CA ILE A 82 26.20 41.94 28.16
C ILE A 82 25.69 42.91 27.08
N ILE A 83 26.31 44.09 26.95
CA ILE A 83 25.98 45.04 25.86
C ILE A 83 26.22 44.40 24.50
N PHE A 84 27.30 43.63 24.32
CA PHE A 84 27.58 42.92 23.08
C PHE A 84 26.52 41.84 22.77
N VAL A 85 26.08 41.07 23.78
CA VAL A 85 25.03 40.05 23.61
C VAL A 85 23.68 40.68 23.27
N PHE A 86 23.30 41.78 23.94
CA PHE A 86 22.07 42.50 23.61
C PHE A 86 22.14 43.19 22.25
N ALA A 87 23.30 43.73 21.85
CA ALA A 87 23.51 44.25 20.51
C ALA A 87 23.43 43.16 19.44
N LEU A 88 23.97 41.96 19.73
CA LEU A 88 23.90 40.81 18.83
C LEU A 88 22.48 40.27 18.69
N MET A 89 21.73 40.16 19.80
CA MET A 89 20.30 39.82 19.76
C MET A 89 19.49 40.87 19.01
N GLY A 90 19.76 42.16 19.24
CA GLY A 90 19.13 43.25 18.48
C GLY A 90 19.44 43.16 16.99
N PHE A 91 20.67 42.82 16.62
CA PHE A 91 21.07 42.60 15.24
C PHE A 91 20.34 41.41 14.60
N PHE A 92 20.21 40.27 15.31
CA PHE A 92 19.43 39.13 14.82
C PHE A 92 17.94 39.44 14.71
N LEU A 93 17.36 40.21 15.63
CA LEU A 93 15.96 40.65 15.53
C LEU A 93 15.74 41.63 14.38
N LEU A 94 16.72 42.50 14.09
CA LEU A 94 16.68 43.37 12.92
C LEU A 94 16.87 42.60 11.62
N LEU A 95 17.69 41.55 11.61
CA LEU A 95 17.83 40.62 10.49
C LEU A 95 16.55 39.83 10.25
N ASP A 96 15.91 39.30 11.29
CA ASP A 96 14.61 38.63 11.17
C ASP A 96 13.52 39.61 10.69
N SER A 97 13.49 40.84 11.21
CA SER A 97 12.57 41.88 10.73
C SER A 97 12.85 42.29 9.28
N PHE A 98 14.12 42.35 8.88
CA PHE A 98 14.52 42.63 7.50
C PHE A 98 14.22 41.46 6.56
N LEU A 99 14.42 40.21 6.99
CA LEU A 99 14.06 39.01 6.26
C LEU A 99 12.55 38.88 6.15
N VAL A 100 11.78 39.17 7.20
CA VAL A 100 10.31 39.23 7.18
C VAL A 100 9.83 40.38 6.31
N SER A 101 10.51 41.54 6.28
CA SER A 101 10.16 42.66 5.38
C SER A 101 10.49 42.36 3.92
N ILE A 102 11.58 41.65 3.63
CA ILE A 102 11.88 41.13 2.28
C ILE A 102 10.87 40.06 1.89
N PHE A 103 10.50 39.16 2.81
CA PHE A 103 9.50 38.12 2.57
C PHE A 103 8.12 38.73 2.38
N ASP A 104 7.74 39.73 3.19
CA ASP A 104 6.51 40.50 3.05
C ASP A 104 6.55 41.38 1.81
N SER A 105 7.71 41.88 1.35
CA SER A 105 7.85 42.61 0.08
C SER A 105 7.78 41.69 -1.13
N MET A 106 8.36 40.48 -1.06
CA MET A 106 8.16 39.42 -2.07
C MET A 106 6.73 38.89 -2.07
N VAL A 107 6.11 38.77 -0.90
CA VAL A 107 4.68 38.44 -0.74
C VAL A 107 3.83 39.63 -1.15
N LEU A 108 4.25 40.89 -0.99
CA LEU A 108 3.51 42.08 -1.42
C LEU A 108 3.62 42.28 -2.94
N GLN A 109 4.79 42.06 -3.55
CA GLN A 109 5.00 42.07 -5.01
C GLN A 109 4.31 40.90 -5.69
N ASN A 110 4.34 39.70 -5.07
CA ASN A 110 3.50 38.60 -5.53
C ASN A 110 2.01 38.90 -5.26
N SER A 111 1.67 39.60 -4.18
CA SER A 111 0.27 39.96 -3.89
C SER A 111 -0.25 41.12 -4.73
N SER A 112 0.59 42.01 -5.28
CA SER A 112 0.16 43.04 -6.21
C SER A 112 -0.01 42.50 -7.63
N ALA A 113 0.70 41.41 -7.97
CA ALA A 113 0.40 40.57 -9.13
C ALA A 113 -0.79 39.60 -8.90
N ILE A 114 -1.20 39.35 -7.64
CA ILE A 114 -2.30 38.44 -7.28
C ILE A 114 -3.58 39.18 -6.80
N ARG A 115 -3.56 40.50 -6.54
CA ARG A 115 -4.72 41.29 -6.03
C ARG A 115 -5.57 41.98 -7.10
N LYS A 116 -5.39 41.70 -8.38
CA LYS A 116 -6.36 42.09 -9.42
C LYS A 116 -7.00 40.87 -10.07
N LEU A 117 -7.93 40.25 -9.37
CA LEU A 117 -9.12 39.70 -10.05
C LEU A 117 -10.32 39.66 -9.09
N PRO A 118 -11.43 40.34 -9.42
CA PRO A 118 -12.65 40.33 -8.61
C PRO A 118 -13.44 39.03 -8.80
N VAL A 119 -14.17 38.66 -7.75
CA VAL A 119 -15.26 37.67 -7.77
C VAL A 119 -16.31 38.12 -8.78
N LEU A 120 -16.46 37.39 -9.88
CA LEU A 120 -17.58 37.48 -10.80
C LEU A 120 -17.83 36.08 -11.39
N LYS A 121 -19.08 35.63 -11.17
CA LYS A 121 -19.95 34.71 -11.90
C LYS A 121 -19.33 33.60 -12.78
N GLU A 122 -19.94 32.41 -12.61
CA GLU A 122 -20.02 31.38 -13.65
C GLU A 122 -20.29 32.01 -15.03
N GLU A 123 -19.65 31.46 -16.06
CA GLU A 123 -19.47 31.98 -17.42
C GLU A 123 -18.13 32.73 -17.59
N ASP A 124 -17.21 32.09 -18.34
CA ASP A 124 -15.92 32.63 -18.87
C ASP A 124 -14.59 32.22 -18.20
N ARG A 125 -14.43 30.93 -17.84
CA ARG A 125 -13.09 30.26 -17.75
C ARG A 125 -12.91 29.10 -18.72
N ASP A 126 -13.63 29.15 -19.83
CA ASP A 126 -13.44 28.29 -20.99
C ASP A 126 -12.67 29.04 -22.08
N ALA A 127 -11.47 29.53 -21.78
CA ALA A 127 -10.54 30.01 -22.82
C ALA A 127 -9.12 30.13 -22.25
N HIS A 128 -8.21 29.29 -22.75
CA HIS A 128 -6.74 29.34 -22.55
C HIS A 128 -6.23 29.09 -21.11
N LEU A 129 -5.93 27.85 -20.69
CA LEU A 129 -4.81 27.04 -21.19
C LEU A 129 -5.02 25.53 -20.92
N MET A 130 -6.16 24.97 -21.35
CA MET A 130 -6.22 23.58 -21.81
C MET A 130 -5.96 23.62 -23.31
N LYS A 131 -4.69 23.73 -23.72
CA LYS A 131 -4.35 23.20 -25.04
C LYS A 131 -4.69 21.72 -24.91
N GLU A 132 -5.78 21.26 -25.54
CA GLU A 132 -6.10 19.84 -25.61
C GLU A 132 -4.82 19.15 -26.07
N LYS A 133 -4.11 18.48 -25.16
CA LYS A 133 -2.93 17.70 -25.52
C LYS A 133 -3.45 16.70 -26.55
N ALA A 134 -2.84 16.68 -27.74
CA ALA A 134 -3.23 15.76 -28.79
C ALA A 134 -3.37 14.34 -28.20
N PRO A 135 -4.40 13.56 -28.58
CA PRO A 135 -4.60 12.23 -28.05
C PRO A 135 -3.31 11.41 -28.23
N VAL A 136 -2.80 10.85 -27.13
CA VAL A 136 -1.64 9.97 -27.20
C VAL A 136 -2.16 8.63 -27.70
N GLN A 137 -1.86 8.31 -28.96
CA GLN A 137 -2.38 7.10 -29.58
C GLN A 137 -1.31 6.00 -29.61
N MET A 138 -1.51 4.99 -28.77
CA MET A 138 -0.74 3.75 -28.80
C MET A 138 -1.61 2.66 -29.41
N TYR A 139 -1.00 1.75 -30.19
CA TYR A 139 -1.67 0.55 -30.72
C TYR A 139 -2.82 0.82 -31.69
N ASP A 140 -2.73 1.87 -32.52
CA ASP A 140 -3.79 2.32 -33.45
C ASP A 140 -4.43 1.21 -34.28
N ARG A 141 -3.61 0.34 -34.87
CA ARG A 141 -4.08 -0.79 -35.67
C ARG A 141 -4.95 -1.74 -34.82
N LEU A 142 -4.48 -2.11 -33.63
CA LEU A 142 -5.22 -2.99 -32.72
C LEU A 142 -6.49 -2.33 -32.20
N LEU A 143 -6.46 -1.03 -31.89
CA LEU A 143 -7.65 -0.29 -31.47
C LEU A 143 -8.71 -0.24 -32.58
N LYS A 144 -8.30 -0.06 -33.85
CA LYS A 144 -9.21 -0.14 -35.00
C LYS A 144 -9.82 -1.53 -35.15
N LEU A 145 -9.02 -2.59 -35.02
CA LEU A 145 -9.52 -3.97 -35.05
C LEU A 145 -10.49 -4.24 -33.89
N ALA A 146 -10.18 -3.75 -32.68
CA ALA A 146 -11.04 -3.86 -31.52
C ALA A 146 -12.39 -3.18 -31.74
N LYS A 147 -12.41 -1.96 -32.30
CA LYS A 147 -13.64 -1.24 -32.64
C LYS A 147 -14.51 -2.05 -33.61
N GLY A 148 -13.92 -2.57 -34.70
CA GLY A 148 -14.63 -3.42 -35.65
C GLY A 148 -15.23 -4.66 -35.00
N ALA A 149 -14.44 -5.36 -34.18
CA ALA A 149 -14.90 -6.55 -33.46
C ALA A 149 -15.99 -6.27 -32.43
N LEU A 150 -15.95 -5.12 -31.74
CA LEU A 150 -17.00 -4.71 -30.82
C LEU A 150 -18.32 -4.41 -31.55
N ALA A 151 -18.26 -3.74 -32.70
CA ALA A 151 -19.43 -3.47 -33.54
C ALA A 151 -20.08 -4.77 -34.04
N GLU A 152 -19.27 -5.76 -34.48
CA GLU A 152 -19.78 -7.08 -34.88
C GLU A 152 -20.42 -7.87 -33.73
N LYS A 153 -19.98 -7.63 -32.50
CA LYS A 153 -20.45 -8.34 -31.29
C LYS A 153 -21.62 -7.66 -30.60
N GLU A 154 -21.92 -6.41 -30.92
CA GLU A 154 -22.96 -5.62 -30.26
C GLU A 154 -24.31 -6.36 -30.28
N PHE A 155 -24.66 -6.91 -31.45
CA PHE A 155 -25.91 -7.63 -31.71
C PHE A 155 -25.90 -9.12 -31.32
N LYS A 156 -24.74 -9.69 -30.95
CA LYS A 156 -24.65 -11.11 -30.53
C LYS A 156 -25.02 -11.25 -29.06
N PRO A 157 -25.66 -12.33 -28.58
CA PRO A 157 -25.94 -12.50 -27.15
C PRO A 157 -24.65 -12.47 -26.32
N GLU A 158 -24.69 -11.80 -25.17
CA GLU A 158 -23.52 -11.69 -24.29
C GLU A 158 -23.18 -13.04 -23.67
N LEU A 159 -21.89 -13.42 -23.70
CA LEU A 159 -21.43 -14.67 -23.14
C LEU A 159 -21.57 -14.68 -21.61
N SER A 160 -22.49 -15.50 -21.10
CA SER A 160 -22.73 -15.61 -19.65
C SER A 160 -21.50 -16.07 -18.85
N THR A 161 -20.49 -16.63 -19.51
CA THR A 161 -19.21 -17.07 -18.91
C THR A 161 -18.35 -15.90 -18.44
N LEU A 162 -18.48 -14.71 -19.04
CA LEU A 162 -17.71 -13.51 -18.63
C LEU A 162 -18.03 -13.06 -17.21
N TRP A 163 -19.27 -13.31 -16.78
CA TRP A 163 -19.83 -12.88 -15.49
C TRP A 163 -19.81 -13.99 -14.44
N LYS A 164 -19.20 -15.15 -14.72
CA LYS A 164 -19.18 -16.31 -13.83
C LYS A 164 -17.75 -16.73 -13.55
N GLU A 165 -17.50 -17.23 -12.34
CA GLU A 165 -16.22 -17.89 -12.07
C GLU A 165 -16.15 -19.22 -12.83
N PRO A 166 -15.07 -19.49 -13.57
CA PRO A 166 -14.98 -20.69 -14.41
C PRO A 166 -14.81 -22.00 -13.60
N TYR A 167 -14.38 -21.91 -12.34
CA TYR A 167 -14.03 -23.08 -11.54
C TYR A 167 -15.03 -23.36 -10.41
N ARG A 168 -15.77 -24.47 -10.52
CA ARG A 168 -16.76 -24.88 -9.50
C ARG A 168 -16.14 -25.16 -8.13
N GLN A 169 -14.87 -25.59 -8.07
CA GLN A 169 -14.20 -25.88 -6.79
C GLN A 169 -14.01 -24.64 -5.90
N VAL A 170 -14.21 -23.42 -6.43
CA VAL A 170 -14.17 -22.20 -5.61
C VAL A 170 -15.26 -22.22 -4.53
N ALA A 171 -16.44 -22.75 -4.85
CA ALA A 171 -17.58 -22.76 -3.93
C ALA A 171 -17.38 -23.64 -2.68
N ALA A 172 -16.40 -24.56 -2.71
CA ALA A 172 -16.05 -25.39 -1.56
C ALA A 172 -15.38 -24.59 -0.43
N TRP A 173 -14.79 -23.43 -0.73
CA TRP A 173 -14.14 -22.58 0.28
C TRP A 173 -15.14 -21.61 0.89
N LYS A 174 -15.27 -21.64 2.22
CA LYS A 174 -16.16 -20.76 3.00
C LYS A 174 -15.36 -19.93 4.02
N PRO A 175 -15.77 -18.69 4.30
CA PRO A 175 -15.28 -17.92 5.45
C PRO A 175 -15.27 -18.73 6.74
N CYS A 176 -14.19 -18.64 7.52
CA CYS A 176 -14.14 -19.25 8.85
C CYS A 176 -13.12 -18.62 9.81
N ALA A 177 -12.61 -17.43 9.51
CA ALA A 177 -11.58 -16.79 10.34
C ALA A 177 -12.15 -16.24 11.66
N ASP A 178 -13.46 -16.02 11.70
CA ASP A 178 -14.26 -15.55 12.83
C ASP A 178 -14.56 -16.64 13.88
N ARG A 179 -14.22 -17.91 13.60
CA ARG A 179 -14.37 -19.00 14.56
C ARG A 179 -13.72 -18.65 15.89
N LYS A 180 -14.48 -18.82 16.97
CA LYS A 180 -13.96 -18.69 18.33
C LYS A 180 -12.96 -19.80 18.57
N VAL A 181 -11.75 -19.43 18.97
CA VAL A 181 -10.76 -20.38 19.46
C VAL A 181 -10.97 -20.50 20.96
N SER A 182 -11.08 -21.73 21.46
CA SER A 182 -11.19 -22.04 22.87
C SER A 182 -10.06 -21.31 23.61
N SER A 183 -10.39 -20.27 24.37
CA SER A 183 -9.39 -19.44 25.01
C SER A 183 -8.69 -20.23 26.11
N LEU A 184 -7.37 -20.37 25.99
CA LEU A 184 -6.53 -20.88 27.06
C LEU A 184 -6.35 -19.76 28.11
N GLY A 185 -7.34 -19.63 28.99
CA GLY A 185 -7.23 -18.90 30.26
C GLY A 185 -7.46 -17.39 30.21
N LYS A 186 -8.08 -16.88 31.27
CA LYS A 186 -8.28 -15.45 31.61
C LYS A 186 -7.02 -14.63 31.30
N TYR A 187 -7.22 -13.40 30.79
CA TYR A 187 -6.15 -12.43 30.51
C TYR A 187 -5.10 -12.42 31.63
N LYS A 188 -3.93 -13.01 31.37
CA LYS A 188 -2.75 -12.79 32.20
C LYS A 188 -2.40 -11.31 32.11
N LYS A 189 -1.76 -10.76 33.16
CA LYS A 189 -1.25 -9.37 33.16
C LYS A 189 -0.46 -9.13 31.86
N GLY A 190 -0.93 -8.20 31.03
CA GLY A 190 -0.31 -7.90 29.73
C GLY A 190 1.07 -7.27 29.88
N ASN A 191 1.90 -7.38 28.84
CA ASN A 191 3.27 -6.89 28.86
C ASN A 191 3.38 -5.35 28.80
N GLY A 192 2.39 -4.68 28.22
CA GLY A 192 2.30 -3.23 28.09
C GLY A 192 1.30 -2.79 27.01
N TYR A 193 1.50 -1.60 26.47
CA TYR A 193 0.67 -0.98 25.42
C TYR A 193 1.45 -0.80 24.12
N ILE A 194 0.83 -1.11 22.99
CA ILE A 194 1.38 -0.81 21.67
C ILE A 194 0.56 0.30 21.05
N VAL A 195 1.21 1.41 20.72
CA VAL A 195 0.67 2.49 19.91
C VAL A 195 1.15 2.30 18.49
N VAL A 196 0.27 2.52 17.52
CA VAL A 196 0.61 2.42 16.10
C VAL A 196 0.18 3.67 15.37
N SER A 197 1.11 4.29 14.66
CA SER A 197 0.82 5.34 13.69
C SER A 197 1.03 4.81 12.29
N ALA A 198 -0.06 4.40 11.64
CA ALA A 198 -0.02 3.78 10.32
C ALA A 198 0.18 4.83 9.21
N ASN A 199 1.01 4.48 8.22
CA ASN A 199 1.28 5.34 7.06
C ASN A 199 0.65 4.81 5.77
N GLY A 200 0.73 5.64 4.72
CA GLY A 200 0.17 5.32 3.40
C GLY A 200 -1.32 5.63 3.29
N GLY A 201 -1.91 5.35 2.13
CA GLY A 201 -3.35 5.55 1.92
C GLY A 201 -4.19 4.44 2.58
N LEU A 202 -5.52 4.61 2.59
CA LEU A 202 -6.49 3.71 3.25
C LEU A 202 -6.15 2.22 3.17
N ASN A 203 -5.91 1.71 1.97
CA ASN A 203 -5.67 0.28 1.72
C ASN A 203 -4.31 -0.23 2.26
N GLN A 204 -3.34 0.67 2.46
CA GLN A 204 -2.08 0.36 3.15
C GLN A 204 -2.28 0.36 4.66
N GLN A 205 -2.98 1.37 5.19
CA GLN A 205 -3.33 1.48 6.60
C GLN A 205 -4.15 0.28 7.07
N ARG A 206 -5.12 -0.19 6.28
CA ARG A 206 -5.88 -1.43 6.55
C ARG A 206 -4.99 -2.64 6.82
N VAL A 207 -3.93 -2.81 6.02
CA VAL A 207 -2.97 -3.91 6.21
C VAL A 207 -2.09 -3.69 7.44
N ALA A 208 -1.65 -2.45 7.68
CA ALA A 208 -0.88 -2.09 8.87
C ALA A 208 -1.64 -2.39 10.16
N ILE A 209 -2.93 -2.03 10.22
CA ILE A 209 -3.80 -2.32 11.36
C ILE A 209 -3.87 -3.83 11.63
N CYS A 210 -4.12 -4.64 10.59
CA CYS A 210 -4.22 -6.10 10.76
C CYS A 210 -2.89 -6.71 11.23
N ASN A 211 -1.75 -6.17 10.78
CA ASN A 211 -0.44 -6.59 11.25
C ASN A 211 -0.21 -6.17 12.71
N ALA A 212 -0.63 -4.96 13.10
CA ALA A 212 -0.53 -4.46 14.47
C ALA A 212 -1.33 -5.31 15.46
N VAL A 213 -2.54 -5.73 15.09
CA VAL A 213 -3.35 -6.67 15.90
C VAL A 213 -2.60 -7.99 16.13
N ALA A 214 -1.99 -8.55 15.09
CA ALA A 214 -1.21 -9.77 15.23
C ALA A 214 0.06 -9.58 16.09
N VAL A 215 0.74 -8.44 15.97
CA VAL A 215 1.91 -8.12 16.81
C VAL A 215 1.50 -7.93 18.27
N ALA A 216 0.39 -7.26 18.54
CA ALA A 216 -0.12 -7.11 19.90
C ALA A 216 -0.47 -8.46 20.53
N SER A 217 -1.11 -9.35 19.78
CA SER A 217 -1.36 -10.74 20.21
C SER A 217 -0.06 -11.51 20.48
N LEU A 218 0.89 -11.47 19.53
CA LEU A 218 2.21 -12.12 19.64
C LEU A 218 2.96 -11.70 20.91
N LEU A 219 2.89 -10.42 21.27
CA LEU A 219 3.62 -9.84 22.39
C LEU A 219 2.80 -9.79 23.68
N ASN A 220 1.60 -10.39 23.73
CA ASN A 220 0.66 -10.32 24.85
C ASN A 220 0.48 -8.88 25.36
N ALA A 221 0.25 -7.94 24.42
CA ALA A 221 0.17 -6.51 24.66
C ALA A 221 -1.27 -5.99 24.43
N THR A 222 -1.60 -4.89 25.10
CA THR A 222 -2.82 -4.13 24.79
C THR A 222 -2.56 -3.24 23.58
N LEU A 223 -3.41 -3.33 22.56
CA LEU A 223 -3.35 -2.43 21.41
C LEU A 223 -4.12 -1.14 21.71
N VAL A 224 -3.50 0.02 21.50
CA VAL A 224 -4.21 1.29 21.46
C VAL A 224 -4.78 1.46 20.06
N LEU A 225 -6.00 2.02 19.92
CA LEU A 225 -6.62 2.25 18.62
C LEU A 225 -5.61 2.92 17.67
N PRO A 226 -5.38 2.35 16.47
CA PRO A 226 -4.39 2.87 15.54
C PRO A 226 -4.67 4.31 15.15
N ARG A 227 -3.62 5.10 14.99
CA ARG A 227 -3.68 6.46 14.43
C ARG A 227 -3.23 6.44 12.99
N PHE A 228 -3.75 7.37 12.19
CA PHE A 228 -3.32 7.53 10.80
C PHE A 228 -2.42 8.75 10.69
N LEU A 229 -1.22 8.54 10.15
CA LEU A 229 -0.30 9.64 9.88
C LEU A 229 -0.81 10.46 8.71
N TYR A 230 -0.84 11.77 8.90
CA TYR A 230 -1.03 12.72 7.82
C TYR A 230 0.06 12.50 6.77
N SER A 231 -0.33 12.53 5.50
CA SER A 231 0.58 12.37 4.38
C SER A 231 0.38 13.52 3.41
N ASN A 232 1.46 14.23 3.09
CA ASN A 232 1.46 15.31 2.10
C ASN A 232 1.06 14.84 0.68
N VAL A 233 1.04 13.52 0.44
CA VAL A 233 0.60 12.91 -0.83
C VAL A 233 -0.92 12.78 -0.88
N TRP A 234 -1.55 12.48 0.25
CA TRP A 234 -2.99 12.18 0.34
C TRP A 234 -3.81 13.34 0.91
N ASN A 235 -3.14 14.28 1.59
CA ASN A 235 -3.69 15.45 2.28
C ASN A 235 -4.97 15.16 3.06
N ASP A 236 -4.98 14.04 3.78
CA ASP A 236 -6.15 13.51 4.46
C ASP A 236 -5.94 13.50 5.98
N PRO A 237 -6.77 14.25 6.75
CA PRO A 237 -6.68 14.29 8.20
C PRO A 237 -7.46 13.16 8.91
N SER A 238 -8.19 12.30 8.17
CA SER A 238 -9.01 11.21 8.74
C SER A 238 -8.21 10.36 9.71
N GLN A 239 -8.83 10.03 10.85
CA GLN A 239 -8.35 9.04 11.81
C GLN A 239 -9.17 7.75 11.72
N PHE A 240 -8.80 6.77 12.54
CA PHE A 240 -9.42 5.44 12.51
C PHE A 240 -10.95 5.50 12.63
N GLY A 241 -11.46 6.27 13.60
CA GLY A 241 -12.90 6.43 13.85
C GLY A 241 -13.67 7.14 12.74
N ASP A 242 -13.01 7.86 11.84
CA ASP A 242 -13.66 8.49 10.67
C ASP A 242 -13.89 7.49 9.53
N ILE A 243 -13.20 6.35 9.57
CA ILE A 243 -13.21 5.34 8.50
C ILE A 243 -13.85 4.05 8.97
N TYR A 244 -13.51 3.58 10.18
CA TYR A 244 -13.93 2.29 10.73
C TYR A 244 -14.70 2.45 12.05
N GLN A 245 -15.66 1.55 12.28
CA GLN A 245 -16.45 1.51 13.50
C GLN A 245 -15.60 1.00 14.69
N GLU A 246 -15.21 1.90 15.59
CA GLU A 246 -14.34 1.61 16.73
C GLU A 246 -14.89 0.51 17.66
N GLU A 247 -16.14 0.65 18.09
CA GLU A 247 -16.76 -0.31 19.02
C GLU A 247 -16.87 -1.71 18.41
N HIS A 248 -17.28 -1.79 17.14
CA HIS A 248 -17.33 -3.06 16.40
C HIS A 248 -15.94 -3.70 16.29
N PHE A 249 -14.90 -2.90 16.01
CA PHE A 249 -13.53 -3.39 15.93
C PHE A 249 -13.05 -3.96 17.27
N MET A 250 -13.31 -3.24 18.37
CA MET A 250 -12.95 -3.66 19.72
C MET A 250 -13.71 -4.92 20.15
N ASP A 251 -15.02 -4.99 19.88
CA ASP A 251 -15.86 -6.13 20.26
C ASP A 251 -15.48 -7.42 19.52
N VAL A 252 -15.23 -7.34 18.21
CA VAL A 252 -14.85 -8.51 17.40
C VAL A 252 -13.51 -9.11 17.85
N LEU A 253 -12.58 -8.29 18.34
CA LEU A 253 -11.23 -8.71 18.72
C LEU A 253 -11.05 -9.01 20.20
N LYS A 254 -12.03 -8.69 21.05
CA LYS A 254 -11.88 -8.67 22.51
C LYS A 254 -11.27 -9.96 23.06
N ASP A 255 -11.73 -11.13 22.60
CA ASP A 255 -11.32 -12.44 23.12
C ASP A 255 -9.86 -12.81 22.78
N GLU A 256 -9.23 -12.16 21.80
CA GLU A 256 -7.88 -12.49 21.32
C GLU A 256 -6.85 -11.38 21.55
N VAL A 257 -7.29 -10.11 21.54
CA VAL A 257 -6.45 -8.93 21.79
C VAL A 257 -7.24 -7.88 22.53
N LYS A 258 -6.72 -7.42 23.66
CA LYS A 258 -7.29 -6.26 24.35
C LYS A 258 -6.99 -4.99 23.55
N VAL A 259 -8.04 -4.28 23.15
CA VAL A 259 -7.95 -2.99 22.47
C VAL A 259 -8.48 -1.90 23.40
N VAL A 260 -7.83 -0.73 23.43
CA VAL A 260 -8.28 0.46 24.17
C VAL A 260 -8.24 1.68 23.27
N LYS A 261 -9.09 2.68 23.53
CA LYS A 261 -9.14 3.90 22.72
C LYS A 261 -7.91 4.77 22.89
N GLU A 262 -7.47 4.94 24.13
CA GLU A 262 -6.33 5.78 24.48
C GLU A 262 -5.38 5.09 25.44
N LEU A 263 -4.14 5.60 25.48
CA LEU A 263 -3.19 5.24 26.53
C LEU A 263 -3.69 5.71 27.90
N PRO A 264 -3.41 4.96 28.98
CA PRO A 264 -3.55 5.47 30.34
C PRO A 264 -2.83 6.81 30.55
N SER A 265 -3.41 7.71 31.36
CA SER A 265 -2.92 9.08 31.52
C SER A 265 -1.43 9.17 31.89
N HIS A 266 -0.94 8.28 32.75
CA HIS A 266 0.47 8.23 33.16
C HIS A 266 1.44 7.82 32.04
N LEU A 267 0.96 7.12 31.00
CA LEU A 267 1.76 6.78 29.81
C LEU A 267 1.60 7.82 28.71
N LYS A 268 0.46 8.53 28.66
CA LYS A 268 0.17 9.59 27.68
C LYS A 268 1.08 10.81 27.86
N SER A 269 1.54 11.07 29.09
CA SER A 269 2.44 12.18 29.42
C SER A 269 3.93 11.87 29.21
N LEU A 270 4.28 10.64 28.81
CA LEU A 270 5.68 10.26 28.57
C LEU A 270 6.14 10.73 27.19
N ASP A 271 7.38 11.22 27.14
CA ASP A 271 8.11 11.39 25.88
C ASP A 271 8.64 10.02 25.43
N LEU A 272 7.93 9.39 24.49
CA LEU A 272 8.24 8.05 24.01
C LEU A 272 9.56 7.97 23.25
N GLU A 273 10.01 9.07 22.63
CA GLU A 273 11.29 9.13 21.93
C GLU A 273 12.43 9.22 22.94
N ALA A 274 12.32 10.12 23.92
CA ALA A 274 13.35 10.31 24.96
C ALA A 274 13.61 9.05 25.79
N ILE A 275 12.58 8.22 26.03
CA ILE A 275 12.73 6.95 26.76
C ILE A 275 13.12 5.76 25.85
N GLY A 276 13.35 5.99 24.56
CA GLY A 276 13.73 4.95 23.60
C GLY A 276 12.61 3.95 23.28
N SER A 277 11.35 4.36 23.37
CA SER A 277 10.16 3.54 23.05
C SER A 277 9.55 3.83 21.68
N LEU A 278 10.23 4.60 20.84
CA LEU A 278 9.84 4.86 19.47
C LEU A 278 10.55 3.87 18.54
N ILE A 279 9.78 3.15 17.72
CA ILE A 279 10.29 2.23 16.70
C ILE A 279 9.82 2.72 15.35
N THR A 280 10.77 2.84 14.44
CA THR A 280 10.59 3.38 13.11
C THR A 280 10.93 2.36 12.03
N ASP A 281 10.93 2.85 10.79
CA ASP A 281 11.27 2.10 9.61
C ASP A 281 12.74 1.62 9.56
N ALA A 282 13.62 2.20 10.37
CA ALA A 282 15.02 1.85 10.51
C ALA A 282 15.26 0.64 11.42
N ASP A 283 14.38 0.43 12.41
CA ASP A 283 14.58 -0.53 13.49
C ASP A 283 14.06 -1.94 13.15
N LEU A 284 12.99 -2.00 12.34
CA LEU A 284 12.41 -3.25 11.87
C LEU A 284 12.54 -3.30 10.36
N VAL A 285 13.05 -4.39 9.80
CA VAL A 285 13.10 -4.54 8.33
C VAL A 285 11.70 -4.70 7.73
N LYS A 286 11.59 -4.49 6.43
CA LYS A 286 10.35 -4.79 5.69
C LYS A 286 10.08 -6.29 5.69
N GLU A 287 8.82 -6.68 5.89
CA GLU A 287 8.41 -8.09 6.00
C GLU A 287 9.18 -8.85 7.12
N ALA A 288 9.47 -8.16 8.23
CA ALA A 288 10.05 -8.70 9.46
C ALA A 288 9.28 -9.93 9.97
N LYS A 289 10.03 -10.84 10.59
CA LYS A 289 9.52 -12.08 11.16
C LYS A 289 9.04 -11.86 12.61
N PRO A 290 8.20 -12.75 13.18
CA PRO A 290 7.81 -12.68 14.59
C PRO A 290 8.99 -12.53 15.56
N ILE A 291 10.08 -13.24 15.29
CA ILE A 291 11.27 -13.20 16.14
C ILE A 291 11.92 -11.81 16.19
N ASP A 292 11.81 -11.02 15.12
CA ASP A 292 12.34 -9.65 15.10
C ASP A 292 11.54 -8.76 16.06
N TYR A 293 10.21 -8.94 16.13
CA TYR A 293 9.38 -8.25 17.11
C TYR A 293 9.67 -8.68 18.54
N ILE A 294 9.88 -9.98 18.77
CA ILE A 294 10.27 -10.50 20.10
C ILE A 294 11.64 -9.94 20.52
N ARG A 295 12.59 -9.81 19.60
CA ARG A 295 13.94 -9.33 19.91
C ARG A 295 14.00 -7.81 20.12
N VAL A 296 13.26 -7.05 19.31
CA VAL A 296 13.36 -5.58 19.29
C VAL A 296 12.26 -4.92 20.14
N VAL A 297 11.01 -5.37 20.01
CA VAL A 297 9.85 -4.69 20.61
C VAL A 297 9.58 -5.17 22.03
N LEU A 298 9.66 -6.48 22.28
CA LEU A 298 9.30 -7.05 23.59
C LEU A 298 10.15 -6.48 24.75
N PRO A 299 11.49 -6.34 24.63
CA PRO A 299 12.29 -5.81 25.73
C PRO A 299 11.92 -4.37 26.08
N LEU A 300 11.65 -3.54 25.07
CA LEU A 300 11.19 -2.15 25.25
C LEU A 300 9.81 -2.12 25.92
N LEU A 301 8.92 -3.01 25.51
CA LEU A 301 7.58 -3.11 26.09
C LEU A 301 7.62 -3.52 27.57
N LEU A 302 8.47 -4.49 27.92
CA LEU A 302 8.64 -4.92 29.32
C LEU A 302 9.27 -3.84 30.20
N ARG A 303 10.23 -3.07 29.65
CA ARG A 303 10.94 -2.00 30.35
C ARG A 303 10.07 -0.75 30.52
N ASN A 304 9.52 -0.24 29.43
CA ASN A 304 8.86 1.07 29.37
C ASN A 304 7.33 0.98 29.46
N ARG A 305 6.74 -0.23 29.41
CA ARG A 305 5.29 -0.49 29.40
C ARG A 305 4.51 0.06 28.21
N VAL A 306 5.15 0.80 27.32
CA VAL A 306 4.55 1.33 26.09
C VAL A 306 5.59 1.33 24.98
N VAL A 307 5.19 0.98 23.75
CA VAL A 307 6.01 1.14 22.54
C VAL A 307 5.18 1.77 21.44
N HIS A 308 5.75 2.73 20.71
CA HIS A 308 5.12 3.36 19.56
C HIS A 308 5.78 2.91 18.26
N LEU A 309 5.02 2.22 17.42
CA LEU A 309 5.41 1.91 16.04
C LEU A 309 5.00 3.08 15.13
N LEU A 310 5.95 3.97 14.85
CA LEU A 310 5.75 5.16 14.03
C LEU A 310 6.01 4.88 12.55
N GLY A 311 5.10 5.30 11.67
CA GLY A 311 5.22 5.03 10.23
C GLY A 311 4.93 3.57 9.88
N TYR A 312 4.14 2.88 10.70
CA TYR A 312 3.96 1.43 10.59
C TYR A 312 3.15 1.06 9.34
N GLY A 313 3.82 0.45 8.36
CA GLY A 313 3.20 -0.06 7.14
C GLY A 313 3.02 -1.57 7.13
N ASN A 314 3.17 -2.19 5.95
CA ASN A 314 3.20 -3.65 5.82
C ASN A 314 4.56 -4.22 6.26
N ARG A 315 4.85 -4.19 7.57
CA ARG A 315 6.13 -4.65 8.14
C ARG A 315 6.13 -6.09 8.66
N LEU A 316 5.02 -6.68 9.05
CA LEU A 316 4.96 -8.11 9.42
C LEU A 316 4.86 -9.00 8.17
N GLY A 317 5.82 -9.90 7.99
CA GLY A 317 5.85 -10.89 6.91
C GLY A 317 4.61 -11.78 6.87
N PHE A 318 4.35 -12.43 5.73
CA PHE A 318 3.23 -13.37 5.60
C PHE A 318 3.56 -14.78 6.05
N ASP A 319 4.79 -15.23 5.83
CA ASP A 319 5.25 -16.58 6.18
C ASP A 319 6.75 -16.59 6.50
N PRO A 320 7.20 -17.50 7.39
CA PRO A 320 6.37 -18.32 8.27
C PRO A 320 5.72 -17.45 9.36
N LEU A 321 4.42 -17.68 9.64
CA LEU A 321 3.70 -17.05 10.75
C LEU A 321 2.85 -18.12 11.46
N PRO A 322 2.80 -18.14 12.82
CA PRO A 322 1.91 -19.04 13.55
C PRO A 322 0.47 -18.97 13.03
N SER A 323 -0.18 -20.15 12.94
CA SER A 323 -1.50 -20.32 12.34
C SER A 323 -2.55 -19.39 12.98
N GLU A 324 -2.53 -19.27 14.31
CA GLU A 324 -3.44 -18.39 15.05
C GLU A 324 -3.25 -16.91 14.75
N LEU A 325 -2.00 -16.44 14.63
CA LEU A 325 -1.73 -15.05 14.27
C LEU A 325 -2.16 -14.75 12.84
N GLN A 326 -1.98 -15.70 11.92
CA GLN A 326 -2.42 -15.53 10.54
C GLN A 326 -3.96 -15.56 10.44
N ARG A 327 -4.64 -16.40 11.24
CA ARG A 327 -6.10 -16.39 11.37
C ARG A 327 -6.59 -15.07 11.92
N LEU A 328 -5.96 -14.56 12.97
CA LEU A 328 -6.30 -13.27 13.57
C LEU A 328 -6.14 -12.11 12.58
N ARG A 329 -5.12 -12.10 11.72
CA ARG A 329 -5.00 -11.11 10.62
C ARG A 329 -6.19 -11.19 9.66
N CYS A 330 -6.64 -12.39 9.33
CA CYS A 330 -7.81 -12.60 8.49
C CYS A 330 -9.10 -12.18 9.20
N LYS A 331 -9.26 -12.50 10.49
CA LYS A 331 -10.38 -12.02 11.33
C LYS A 331 -10.44 -10.50 11.36
N CYS A 332 -9.31 -9.85 11.66
CA CYS A 332 -9.19 -8.39 11.66
C CYS A 332 -9.59 -7.80 10.29
N ASN A 333 -9.00 -8.31 9.21
CA ASN A 333 -9.23 -7.75 7.87
C ASN A 333 -10.67 -7.95 7.38
N PHE A 334 -11.26 -9.13 7.56
CA PHE A 334 -12.55 -9.46 6.94
C PHE A 334 -13.76 -9.18 7.85
N HIS A 335 -13.57 -9.17 9.18
CA HIS A 335 -14.68 -9.10 10.14
C HIS A 335 -14.61 -7.87 11.07
N ALA A 336 -13.42 -7.49 11.54
CA ALA A 336 -13.29 -6.38 12.51
C ALA A 336 -13.29 -5.00 11.85
N LEU A 337 -12.70 -4.86 10.66
CA LEU A 337 -12.64 -3.58 9.94
C LEU A 337 -13.90 -3.32 9.11
N LYS A 338 -14.89 -2.72 9.76
CA LYS A 338 -16.19 -2.32 9.18
C LYS A 338 -16.26 -0.82 8.99
N PHE A 339 -16.63 -0.36 7.79
CA PHE A 339 -16.71 1.08 7.50
C PHE A 339 -17.76 1.79 8.35
N VAL A 340 -17.54 3.07 8.68
CA VAL A 340 -18.52 3.89 9.41
C VAL A 340 -19.84 4.07 8.65
N PRO A 341 -20.98 4.29 9.35
CA PRO A 341 -22.29 4.40 8.72
C PRO A 341 -22.38 5.41 7.58
N GLU A 342 -21.70 6.57 7.68
CA GLU A 342 -21.66 7.59 6.63
C GLU A 342 -21.13 7.02 5.29
N ILE A 343 -19.98 6.32 5.34
CA ILE A 343 -19.38 5.67 4.16
C ILE A 343 -20.29 4.56 3.63
N GLN A 344 -20.89 3.75 4.53
CA GLN A 344 -21.80 2.67 4.12
C GLN A 344 -23.06 3.21 3.44
N HIS A 345 -23.61 4.33 3.94
CA HIS A 345 -24.78 4.97 3.37
C HIS A 345 -24.52 5.50 1.97
N VAL A 346 -23.48 6.33 1.79
CA VAL A 346 -23.13 6.86 0.47
C VAL A 346 -22.69 5.76 -0.49
N GLY A 347 -21.96 4.75 0.01
CA GLY A 347 -21.65 3.55 -0.76
C GLY A 347 -22.90 2.79 -1.23
N SER A 348 -23.97 2.76 -0.43
CA SER A 348 -25.23 2.14 -0.83
C SER A 348 -25.92 2.92 -1.95
N LEU A 349 -25.95 4.26 -1.87
CA LEU A 349 -26.49 5.12 -2.93
C LEU A 349 -25.73 4.90 -4.24
N LEU A 350 -24.40 4.84 -4.17
CA LEU A 350 -23.54 4.58 -5.31
C LEU A 350 -23.89 3.25 -5.99
N VAL A 351 -23.94 2.15 -5.21
CA VAL A 351 -24.26 0.81 -5.74
C VAL A 351 -25.69 0.74 -6.29
N ARG A 352 -26.68 1.34 -5.60
CA ARG A 352 -28.07 1.39 -6.05
C ARG A 352 -28.21 2.08 -7.41
N ARG A 353 -27.52 3.21 -7.61
CA ARG A 353 -27.55 3.97 -8.88
C ARG A 353 -26.87 3.24 -10.02
N ILE A 354 -25.72 2.61 -9.76
CA ILE A 354 -25.01 1.83 -10.80
C ILE A 354 -25.87 0.65 -11.27
N ARG A 355 -26.46 -0.10 -10.33
CA ARG A 355 -27.27 -1.28 -10.64
C ARG A 355 -28.70 -0.94 -11.06
N LYS A 356 -29.15 0.29 -10.80
CA LYS A 356 -30.56 0.71 -10.88
C LYS A 356 -31.46 -0.26 -10.09
N TYR A 357 -31.02 -0.62 -8.87
CA TYR A 357 -31.63 -1.67 -8.07
C TYR A 357 -31.41 -1.44 -6.56
N ASP A 358 -32.46 -1.63 -5.75
CA ASP A 358 -32.50 -1.17 -4.35
C ASP A 358 -32.31 -2.27 -3.29
N ALA A 359 -31.87 -3.47 -3.68
CA ALA A 359 -31.69 -4.59 -2.75
C ALA A 359 -30.31 -5.26 -2.85
N ALA A 360 -29.90 -5.87 -1.74
CA ALA A 360 -28.66 -6.63 -1.65
C ALA A 360 -28.74 -7.90 -2.51
N LEU A 361 -27.77 -8.07 -3.41
CA LEU A 361 -27.67 -9.21 -4.33
C LEU A 361 -26.74 -10.30 -3.80
N SER A 362 -25.83 -9.95 -2.88
CA SER A 362 -24.81 -10.89 -2.41
C SER A 362 -24.39 -10.63 -0.96
N THR A 363 -23.66 -11.60 -0.39
CA THR A 363 -22.98 -11.43 0.90
C THR A 363 -22.00 -10.25 0.86
N LEU A 364 -21.39 -9.94 -0.28
CA LEU A 364 -20.49 -8.78 -0.41
C LEU A 364 -21.22 -7.47 -0.08
N ASP A 365 -22.44 -7.32 -0.59
CA ASP A 365 -23.28 -6.14 -0.33
C ASP A 365 -23.61 -6.05 1.16
N LYS A 366 -24.06 -7.16 1.77
CA LYS A 366 -24.40 -7.21 3.21
C LYS A 366 -23.22 -6.86 4.10
N GLN A 367 -22.03 -7.36 3.78
CA GLN A 367 -20.82 -7.12 4.58
C GLN A 367 -20.31 -5.68 4.47
N LEU A 368 -20.46 -5.03 3.30
CA LEU A 368 -19.95 -3.68 3.07
C LEU A 368 -20.97 -2.59 3.39
N LEU A 369 -22.24 -2.82 3.11
CA LEU A 369 -23.31 -1.82 3.17
C LEU A 369 -24.21 -2.00 4.40
N GLY A 370 -24.13 -3.15 5.09
CA GLY A 370 -24.90 -3.41 6.31
C GLY A 370 -26.40 -3.22 6.09
N ASN A 371 -27.03 -2.43 6.96
CA ASN A 371 -28.46 -2.17 6.94
C ASN A 371 -28.87 -1.15 5.87
N PHE A 372 -27.92 -0.51 5.19
CA PHE A 372 -28.20 0.43 4.10
C PHE A 372 -28.53 -0.28 2.78
N MET A 373 -28.56 -1.61 2.74
CA MET A 373 -29.12 -2.38 1.63
C MET A 373 -30.03 -3.48 2.17
N HIS A 374 -31.33 -3.37 1.90
CA HIS A 374 -32.30 -4.35 2.36
C HIS A 374 -32.16 -5.68 1.62
N SER A 375 -32.65 -6.77 2.23
CA SER A 375 -32.64 -8.09 1.59
C SER A 375 -33.70 -8.23 0.50
N SER A 376 -34.70 -7.35 0.48
CA SER A 376 -35.78 -7.31 -0.52
C SER A 376 -35.92 -5.88 -1.05
N PRO A 377 -36.34 -5.70 -2.32
CA PRO A 377 -36.60 -4.38 -2.89
C PRO A 377 -37.67 -3.63 -2.10
N SER A 378 -37.50 -2.32 -1.93
CA SER A 378 -38.44 -1.46 -1.20
C SER A 378 -39.69 -1.10 -2.01
N LYS A 379 -39.65 -1.23 -3.34
CA LYS A 379 -40.73 -0.88 -4.27
C LYS A 379 -41.14 -2.08 -5.13
N GLU A 380 -42.45 -2.30 -5.32
CA GLU A 380 -42.99 -3.37 -6.19
C GLU A 380 -42.51 -3.25 -7.65
N HIS A 381 -42.36 -2.03 -8.17
CA HIS A 381 -41.81 -1.81 -9.52
C HIS A 381 -40.35 -2.27 -9.69
N ASP A 382 -39.54 -2.24 -8.63
CA ASP A 382 -38.17 -2.73 -8.66
C ASP A 382 -38.12 -4.27 -8.53
N ALA A 383 -39.18 -4.91 -8.02
CA ALA A 383 -39.26 -6.38 -7.98
C ALA A 383 -39.40 -6.99 -9.39
N ALA A 384 -39.99 -6.27 -10.35
CA ALA A 384 -40.10 -6.69 -11.75
C ALA A 384 -38.85 -6.39 -12.60
N ARG A 385 -37.96 -5.49 -12.14
CA ARG A 385 -36.78 -5.05 -12.89
C ARG A 385 -35.54 -5.85 -12.48
N SER A 386 -34.92 -6.54 -13.42
CA SER A 386 -33.63 -7.21 -13.17
C SER A 386 -32.52 -6.18 -12.92
N PRO A 387 -31.63 -6.41 -11.94
CA PRO A 387 -30.52 -5.50 -11.65
C PRO A 387 -29.58 -5.38 -12.86
N SER A 388 -29.12 -4.16 -13.15
CA SER A 388 -28.09 -3.92 -14.16
C SER A 388 -26.75 -4.44 -13.67
N LYS A 389 -26.06 -5.23 -14.51
CA LYS A 389 -24.70 -5.68 -14.21
C LYS A 389 -23.70 -4.60 -14.54
N TYR A 390 -22.61 -4.56 -13.78
CA TYR A 390 -21.50 -3.66 -14.08
C TYR A 390 -20.14 -4.31 -13.83
N LEU A 391 -19.16 -3.85 -14.60
CA LEU A 391 -17.75 -4.14 -14.39
C LEU A 391 -17.13 -2.99 -13.62
N ALA A 392 -16.43 -3.27 -12.53
CA ALA A 392 -15.56 -2.28 -11.90
C ALA A 392 -14.13 -2.42 -12.42
N LEU A 393 -13.58 -1.36 -12.99
CA LEU A 393 -12.20 -1.28 -13.47
C LEU A 393 -11.38 -0.42 -12.52
N HIS A 394 -10.42 -1.03 -11.84
CA HIS A 394 -9.39 -0.27 -11.13
C HIS A 394 -8.19 -0.02 -12.05
N LEU A 395 -8.14 1.21 -12.57
CA LEU A 395 -7.13 1.69 -13.51
C LEU A 395 -6.06 2.49 -12.74
N ARG A 396 -5.01 1.80 -12.29
CA ARG A 396 -3.88 2.43 -11.59
C ARG A 396 -2.92 3.11 -12.57
N PHE A 397 -3.35 4.23 -13.14
CA PHE A 397 -2.62 5.05 -14.12
C PHE A 397 -2.55 6.53 -13.71
N GLU A 398 -2.36 6.79 -12.43
CA GLU A 398 -2.17 8.11 -11.85
C GLU A 398 -0.71 8.56 -11.98
N ILE A 399 -0.47 9.89 -11.96
CA ILE A 399 0.86 10.47 -12.23
C ILE A 399 1.96 9.90 -11.34
N ASP A 400 1.66 9.62 -10.07
CA ASP A 400 2.63 9.07 -9.13
C ASP A 400 3.10 7.67 -9.56
N MET A 401 2.17 6.82 -10.03
CA MET A 401 2.46 5.49 -10.52
C MET A 401 3.18 5.52 -11.88
N VAL A 402 2.70 6.38 -12.78
CA VAL A 402 3.28 6.58 -14.12
C VAL A 402 4.73 7.06 -13.98
N ALA A 403 4.96 8.10 -13.20
CA ALA A 403 6.30 8.65 -12.94
C ALA A 403 7.21 7.63 -12.24
N TYR A 404 6.75 6.97 -11.17
CA TYR A 404 7.55 5.99 -10.43
C TYR A 404 8.02 4.81 -11.29
N SER A 405 7.23 4.43 -12.31
CA SER A 405 7.49 3.26 -13.13
C SER A 405 8.72 3.35 -14.04
N LEU A 406 9.22 4.57 -14.33
CA LEU A 406 10.28 4.85 -15.30
C LEU A 406 9.96 4.37 -16.73
N CYS A 407 8.70 4.07 -17.01
CA CYS A 407 8.25 3.65 -18.33
C CYS A 407 7.89 4.86 -19.21
N GLU A 408 7.84 4.62 -20.51
CA GLU A 408 7.35 5.58 -21.52
C GLU A 408 5.97 5.17 -22.01
N PHE A 409 5.06 6.11 -22.20
CA PHE A 409 3.66 5.84 -22.53
C PHE A 409 3.22 6.54 -23.82
N GLY A 410 4.16 6.79 -24.75
CA GLY A 410 3.85 7.32 -26.08
C GLY A 410 3.71 8.85 -26.14
N GLY A 411 3.89 9.58 -25.03
CA GLY A 411 3.79 11.05 -25.01
C GLY A 411 5.05 11.81 -25.45
N GLY A 412 6.06 11.11 -26.00
CA GLY A 412 7.29 11.71 -26.52
C GLY A 412 8.15 12.41 -25.45
N GLU A 413 9.01 13.33 -25.87
CA GLU A 413 9.93 14.04 -24.95
C GLU A 413 9.23 14.95 -23.95
N SER A 414 8.06 15.49 -24.29
CA SER A 414 7.28 16.30 -23.36
C SER A 414 6.84 15.49 -22.14
N GLU A 415 6.28 14.28 -22.36
CA GLU A 415 5.90 13.36 -21.28
C GLU A 415 7.12 12.93 -20.46
N LYS A 416 8.25 12.63 -21.10
CA LYS A 416 9.47 12.24 -20.39
C LYS A 416 9.98 13.34 -19.47
N LYS A 417 10.01 14.59 -19.95
CA LYS A 417 10.45 15.75 -19.16
C LYS A 417 9.49 16.00 -17.99
N GLU A 418 8.19 15.97 -18.23
CA GLU A 418 7.16 16.14 -17.19
C GLU A 418 7.31 15.10 -16.07
N LEU A 419 7.42 13.82 -16.44
CA LEU A 419 7.58 12.73 -15.48
C LEU A 419 8.94 12.76 -14.78
N GLN A 420 10.00 13.26 -15.44
CA GLN A 420 11.31 13.47 -14.83
C GLN A 420 11.24 14.53 -13.73
N THR A 421 10.67 15.70 -14.02
CA THR A 421 10.49 16.77 -13.03
C THR A 421 9.64 16.30 -11.86
N TYR A 422 8.55 15.56 -12.12
CA TYR A 422 7.73 14.98 -11.05
C TYR A 422 8.56 14.04 -10.14
N ARG A 423 9.43 13.20 -10.72
CA ARG A 423 10.27 12.29 -9.93
C ARG A 423 11.31 13.01 -9.09
N GLU A 424 11.90 14.08 -9.61
CA GLU A 424 12.90 14.88 -8.87
C GLU A 424 12.29 15.52 -7.63
N VAL A 425 11.05 16.01 -7.74
CA VAL A 425 10.32 16.64 -6.63
C VAL A 425 9.79 15.60 -5.64
N HIS A 426 9.10 14.56 -6.13
CA HIS A 426 8.31 13.67 -5.27
C HIS A 426 9.02 12.37 -4.88
N PHE A 427 10.08 11.98 -5.59
CA PHE A 427 10.81 10.73 -5.34
C PHE A 427 12.34 10.91 -5.28
N PRO A 428 12.88 11.82 -4.43
CA PRO A 428 14.32 12.10 -4.37
C PRO A 428 15.15 10.85 -4.02
N LEU A 429 14.67 10.02 -3.08
CA LEU A 429 15.33 8.76 -2.71
C LEU A 429 15.32 7.71 -3.84
N LEU A 430 14.33 7.76 -4.74
CA LEU A 430 14.34 6.90 -5.94
C LEU A 430 15.43 7.39 -6.90
N ILE A 431 15.50 8.70 -7.15
CA ILE A 431 16.51 9.30 -8.03
C ILE A 431 17.92 9.00 -7.51
N GLU A 432 18.16 9.14 -6.21
CA GLU A 432 19.44 8.80 -5.58
C GLU A 432 19.81 7.32 -5.79
N ARG A 433 18.87 6.39 -5.56
CA ARG A 433 19.10 4.96 -5.79
C ARG A 433 19.43 4.64 -7.24
N LEU A 434 18.78 5.32 -8.18
CA LEU A 434 19.00 5.11 -9.61
C LEU A 434 20.41 5.51 -10.05
N LYS A 435 21.03 6.51 -9.41
CA LYS A 435 22.44 6.88 -9.68
C LYS A 435 23.42 5.72 -9.45
N ASN A 436 23.12 4.87 -8.47
CA ASN A 436 23.97 3.75 -8.07
C ASN A 436 23.54 2.40 -8.69
N SER A 437 22.53 2.40 -9.56
CA SER A 437 21.95 1.19 -10.14
C SER A 437 22.21 1.11 -11.64
N LYS A 438 22.32 -0.11 -12.19
CA LYS A 438 22.37 -0.30 -13.64
C LYS A 438 21.06 0.20 -14.27
N PRO A 439 21.11 1.10 -15.27
CA PRO A 439 19.91 1.62 -15.91
C PRO A 439 19.20 0.48 -16.67
N VAL A 440 17.88 0.42 -16.54
CA VAL A 440 17.02 -0.51 -17.29
C VAL A 440 16.19 0.32 -18.25
N SER A 441 16.23 -0.02 -19.54
CA SER A 441 15.49 0.75 -20.56
C SER A 441 13.97 0.64 -20.34
N PRO A 442 13.19 1.68 -20.70
CA PRO A 442 11.72 1.63 -20.62
C PRO A 442 11.10 0.44 -21.36
N ARG A 443 11.69 0.07 -22.51
CA ARG A 443 11.29 -1.12 -23.28
C ARG A 443 11.47 -2.41 -22.49
N GLU A 444 12.58 -2.55 -21.77
CA GLU A 444 12.84 -3.74 -20.95
C GLU A 444 11.93 -3.76 -19.71
N LEU A 445 11.68 -2.62 -19.06
CA LEU A 445 10.69 -2.50 -17.98
C LEU A 445 9.31 -2.99 -18.42
N ARG A 446 8.88 -2.61 -19.63
CA ARG A 446 7.61 -3.08 -20.22
C ARG A 446 7.62 -4.59 -20.46
N LYS A 447 8.67 -5.14 -21.08
CA LYS A 447 8.82 -6.60 -21.29
C LYS A 447 8.79 -7.39 -19.98
N LEU A 448 9.37 -6.85 -18.90
CA LEU A 448 9.34 -7.45 -17.56
C LEU A 448 7.98 -7.31 -16.85
N GLY A 449 7.00 -6.63 -17.46
CA GLY A 449 5.70 -6.36 -16.89
C GLY A 449 5.75 -5.40 -15.70
N ARG A 450 6.74 -4.49 -15.68
CA ARG A 450 6.94 -3.51 -14.59
C ARG A 450 6.16 -2.22 -14.82
N CYS A 451 5.76 -1.92 -16.05
CA CYS A 451 4.92 -0.76 -16.36
C CYS A 451 3.47 -0.94 -15.86
N PRO A 452 2.80 0.15 -15.48
CA PRO A 452 1.34 0.18 -15.38
C PRO A 452 0.72 0.02 -16.77
N LEU A 453 -0.50 -0.53 -16.83
CA LEU A 453 -1.23 -0.58 -18.10
C LEU A 453 -1.85 0.79 -18.39
N THR A 454 -1.78 1.21 -19.64
CA THR A 454 -2.47 2.42 -20.10
C THR A 454 -3.97 2.18 -20.29
N PRO A 455 -4.80 3.23 -20.43
CA PRO A 455 -6.21 3.07 -20.77
C PRO A 455 -6.44 2.32 -22.09
N GLU A 456 -5.60 2.54 -23.11
CA GLU A 456 -5.63 1.81 -24.38
C GLU A 456 -5.46 0.30 -24.15
N GLU A 457 -4.42 -0.07 -23.38
CA GLU A 457 -4.13 -1.48 -23.08
C GLU A 457 -5.25 -2.12 -22.25
N ALA A 458 -5.83 -1.39 -21.30
CA ALA A 458 -6.98 -1.86 -20.52
C ALA A 458 -8.21 -2.11 -21.42
N GLY A 459 -8.51 -1.18 -22.32
CA GLY A 459 -9.61 -1.30 -23.28
C GLY A 459 -9.43 -2.49 -24.23
N LEU A 460 -8.21 -2.67 -24.76
CA LEU A 460 -7.85 -3.80 -25.60
C LEU A 460 -8.01 -5.14 -24.86
N VAL A 461 -7.60 -5.23 -23.60
CA VAL A 461 -7.80 -6.44 -22.80
C VAL A 461 -9.27 -6.77 -22.63
N LEU A 462 -10.11 -5.78 -22.28
CA LEU A 462 -11.55 -5.99 -22.12
C LEU A 462 -12.22 -6.40 -23.44
N ALA A 463 -11.80 -5.81 -24.56
CA ALA A 463 -12.32 -6.17 -25.88
C ALA A 463 -11.88 -7.58 -26.28
N GLY A 464 -10.61 -7.92 -26.02
CA GLY A 464 -10.03 -9.23 -26.34
C GLY A 464 -10.67 -10.39 -25.57
N ILE A 465 -11.12 -10.17 -24.33
CA ILE A 465 -11.90 -11.19 -23.59
C ILE A 465 -13.36 -11.27 -24.02
N GLY A 466 -13.91 -10.20 -24.61
CA GLY A 466 -15.25 -10.20 -25.21
C GLY A 466 -16.31 -9.38 -24.49
N PHE A 467 -15.93 -8.42 -23.63
CA PHE A 467 -16.90 -7.40 -23.19
C PHE A 467 -17.39 -6.59 -24.38
N LYS A 468 -18.64 -6.16 -24.32
CA LYS A 468 -19.30 -5.43 -25.42
C LYS A 468 -19.12 -3.92 -25.29
N HIS A 469 -19.32 -3.21 -26.40
CA HIS A 469 -19.32 -1.75 -26.44
C HIS A 469 -20.21 -1.12 -25.35
N GLY A 470 -21.45 -1.61 -25.21
CA GLY A 470 -22.40 -1.12 -24.20
C GLY A 470 -22.14 -1.55 -22.75
N THR A 471 -21.02 -2.22 -22.44
CA THR A 471 -20.70 -2.65 -21.06
C THR A 471 -20.67 -1.44 -20.13
N TYR A 472 -21.43 -1.50 -19.04
CA TYR A 472 -21.43 -0.46 -18.01
C TYR A 472 -20.21 -0.63 -17.10
N ILE A 473 -19.32 0.37 -17.10
CA ILE A 473 -18.03 0.29 -16.39
C ILE A 473 -17.96 1.36 -15.30
N TYR A 474 -17.79 0.93 -14.06
CA TYR A 474 -17.38 1.81 -12.96
C TYR A 474 -15.85 1.94 -12.96
N LEU A 475 -15.32 3.14 -13.18
CA LEU A 475 -13.89 3.41 -13.11
C LEU A 475 -13.49 3.82 -11.70
N ALA A 476 -12.70 2.98 -11.05
CA ALA A 476 -12.14 3.20 -9.72
C ALA A 476 -10.73 3.77 -9.80
N GLY A 477 -10.46 4.79 -8.99
CA GLY A 477 -9.21 5.52 -8.99
C GLY A 477 -9.44 7.01 -8.80
N SER A 478 -8.33 7.74 -8.75
CA SER A 478 -8.36 9.21 -8.79
C SER A 478 -8.09 9.70 -10.22
N GLN A 479 -7.48 10.87 -10.35
CA GLN A 479 -7.22 11.51 -11.64
C GLN A 479 -6.24 10.68 -12.48
N ILE A 480 -6.74 10.16 -13.61
CA ILE A 480 -5.93 9.45 -14.61
C ILE A 480 -4.94 10.44 -15.25
N TYR A 481 -3.68 10.03 -15.36
CA TYR A 481 -2.64 10.85 -15.99
C TYR A 481 -2.98 11.13 -17.45
N GLY A 482 -2.96 12.41 -17.84
CA GLY A 482 -3.37 12.89 -19.15
C GLY A 482 -4.88 13.15 -19.30
N GLY A 483 -5.71 12.77 -18.31
CA GLY A 483 -7.14 13.06 -18.32
C GLY A 483 -7.86 12.55 -19.57
N ASN A 484 -8.71 13.39 -20.17
CA ASN A 484 -9.52 13.03 -21.35
C ASN A 484 -8.66 12.61 -22.54
N SER A 485 -7.56 13.31 -22.83
CA SER A 485 -6.72 12.96 -24.00
C SER A 485 -6.16 11.54 -23.93
N ARG A 486 -5.94 11.02 -22.71
CA ARG A 486 -5.54 9.64 -22.47
C ARG A 486 -6.72 8.67 -22.42
N MET A 487 -7.87 9.10 -21.90
CA MET A 487 -9.05 8.25 -21.77
C MET A 487 -9.83 8.07 -23.08
N ASN A 488 -9.65 8.96 -24.07
CA ASN A 488 -10.38 8.97 -25.34
C ASN A 488 -10.39 7.60 -26.05
N SER A 489 -9.24 6.93 -26.13
CA SER A 489 -9.15 5.60 -26.74
C SER A 489 -10.01 4.57 -26.01
N PHE A 490 -10.01 4.60 -24.67
CA PHE A 490 -10.82 3.71 -23.85
C PHE A 490 -12.31 4.02 -23.96
N THR A 491 -12.71 5.28 -23.81
CA THR A 491 -14.13 5.70 -23.88
C THR A 491 -14.71 5.50 -25.27
N SER A 492 -13.91 5.55 -26.34
CA SER A 492 -14.34 5.18 -27.69
C SER A 492 -14.67 3.69 -27.85
N LEU A 493 -14.10 2.81 -27.01
CA LEU A 493 -14.44 1.39 -26.97
C LEU A 493 -15.59 1.12 -26.00
N TYR A 494 -15.68 1.87 -24.90
CA TYR A 494 -16.66 1.68 -23.82
C TYR A 494 -17.22 3.04 -23.36
N PRO A 495 -18.29 3.55 -23.99
CA PRO A 495 -18.85 4.87 -23.70
C PRO A 495 -19.62 4.93 -22.38
N ASN A 496 -20.12 3.79 -21.88
CA ASN A 496 -20.88 3.70 -20.63
C ASN A 496 -19.95 3.67 -19.39
N LEU A 497 -19.04 4.64 -19.33
CA LEU A 497 -18.05 4.79 -18.28
C LEU A 497 -18.57 5.77 -17.21
N VAL A 498 -18.55 5.34 -15.95
CA VAL A 498 -19.00 6.15 -14.82
C VAL A 498 -18.00 6.12 -13.69
N THR A 499 -18.00 7.17 -12.87
CA THR A 499 -17.22 7.26 -11.63
C THR A 499 -18.14 7.62 -10.47
N LYS A 500 -17.63 7.61 -9.24
CA LYS A 500 -18.39 8.11 -8.08
C LYS A 500 -18.84 9.56 -8.26
N GLU A 501 -18.02 10.40 -8.89
CA GLU A 501 -18.31 11.81 -9.18
C GLU A 501 -19.44 11.98 -10.19
N THR A 502 -19.59 11.08 -11.17
CA THR A 502 -20.70 11.14 -12.15
C THR A 502 -22.00 10.55 -11.61
N LEU A 503 -21.93 9.69 -10.58
CA LEU A 503 -23.08 8.95 -10.06
C LEU A 503 -23.69 9.57 -8.79
N LEU A 504 -22.89 10.27 -8.00
CA LEU A 504 -23.30 10.92 -6.77
C LEU A 504 -23.51 12.42 -6.99
N MET A 505 -24.46 13.00 -6.27
CA MET A 505 -24.69 14.44 -6.33
C MET A 505 -23.53 15.17 -5.63
N PRO A 506 -23.19 16.41 -6.03
CA PRO A 506 -22.17 17.20 -5.36
C PRO A 506 -22.40 17.32 -3.85
N SER A 507 -23.65 17.45 -3.41
CA SER A 507 -24.02 17.50 -1.99
C SER A 507 -23.78 16.20 -1.23
N GLU A 508 -23.96 15.04 -1.87
CA GLU A 508 -23.70 13.73 -1.28
C GLU A 508 -22.20 13.44 -1.18
N LEU A 509 -21.41 14.00 -2.11
CA LEU A 509 -19.95 13.88 -2.11
C LEU A 509 -19.24 14.95 -1.28
N ALA A 510 -19.87 16.08 -0.99
CA ALA A 510 -19.27 17.20 -0.25
C ALA A 510 -18.58 16.77 1.06
N PRO A 511 -19.15 15.87 1.89
CA PRO A 511 -18.47 15.38 3.11
C PRO A 511 -17.18 14.59 2.86
N PHE A 512 -16.91 14.20 1.61
CA PHE A 512 -15.80 13.33 1.21
C PHE A 512 -14.70 14.06 0.40
N GLN A 513 -14.96 15.25 -0.15
CA GLN A 513 -14.09 15.90 -1.16
C GLN A 513 -12.64 16.12 -0.71
N ASN A 514 -12.40 16.34 0.59
CA ASN A 514 -11.06 16.54 1.17
C ASN A 514 -10.53 15.32 1.95
N PHE A 515 -11.22 14.18 1.86
CA PHE A 515 -10.89 12.98 2.61
C PHE A 515 -10.63 11.83 1.63
N SER A 516 -9.41 11.78 1.10
CA SER A 516 -9.03 10.82 0.06
C SER A 516 -9.22 9.36 0.49
N SER A 517 -9.09 9.05 1.78
CA SER A 517 -9.38 7.74 2.35
C SER A 517 -10.87 7.43 2.32
N LYS A 518 -11.75 8.37 2.66
CA LYS A 518 -13.20 8.16 2.55
C LYS A 518 -13.63 7.94 1.10
N LEU A 519 -13.07 8.71 0.15
CA LEU A 519 -13.30 8.50 -1.29
C LEU A 519 -12.78 7.12 -1.77
N ALA A 520 -11.60 6.72 -1.32
CA ALA A 520 -11.05 5.39 -1.62
C ALA A 520 -11.87 4.24 -1.02
N ALA A 521 -12.61 4.50 0.06
CA ALA A 521 -13.55 3.53 0.63
C ALA A 521 -14.77 3.32 -0.29
N LEU A 522 -15.28 4.39 -0.92
CA LEU A 522 -16.35 4.28 -1.93
C LEU A 522 -15.88 3.46 -3.14
N ASP A 523 -14.67 3.71 -3.62
CA ASP A 523 -14.06 2.90 -4.69
C ASP A 523 -13.88 1.43 -4.29
N PHE A 524 -13.49 1.17 -3.03
CA PHE A 524 -13.43 -0.19 -2.50
C PHE A 524 -14.80 -0.88 -2.55
N ILE A 525 -15.85 -0.19 -2.10
CA ILE A 525 -17.22 -0.71 -2.10
C ILE A 525 -17.64 -1.05 -3.53
N ALA A 526 -17.59 -0.08 -4.43
CA ALA A 526 -18.02 -0.25 -5.82
C ALA A 526 -17.26 -1.39 -6.53
N CYS A 527 -15.95 -1.53 -6.28
CA CYS A 527 -15.16 -2.62 -6.83
C CYS A 527 -15.48 -3.99 -6.21
N ALA A 528 -15.66 -4.04 -4.90
CA ALA A 528 -15.90 -5.29 -4.20
C ALA A 528 -17.30 -5.86 -4.49
N THR A 529 -18.30 -5.00 -4.68
CA THR A 529 -19.68 -5.39 -4.98
C THR A 529 -19.96 -5.62 -6.47
N ALA A 530 -19.04 -5.30 -7.38
CA ALA A 530 -19.27 -5.45 -8.82
C ALA A 530 -19.54 -6.90 -9.25
N ASP A 531 -20.26 -7.09 -10.35
CA ASP A 531 -20.42 -8.43 -10.93
C ASP A 531 -19.06 -8.98 -11.39
N VAL A 532 -18.26 -8.13 -12.04
CA VAL A 532 -16.87 -8.41 -12.42
C VAL A 532 -15.96 -7.29 -11.93
N PHE A 533 -14.81 -7.66 -11.34
CA PHE A 533 -13.77 -6.70 -11.01
C PHE A 533 -12.55 -6.90 -11.90
N ALA A 534 -12.14 -5.87 -12.63
CA ALA A 534 -10.93 -5.85 -13.43
C ALA A 534 -9.87 -4.93 -12.82
N MET A 535 -8.61 -5.36 -12.83
CA MET A 535 -7.50 -4.54 -12.33
C MET A 535 -6.41 -4.40 -13.39
N THR A 536 -5.82 -3.21 -13.49
CA THR A 536 -4.64 -2.99 -14.35
C THR A 536 -3.32 -3.18 -13.62
N ASP A 537 -3.31 -2.96 -12.30
CA ASP A 537 -2.14 -3.22 -11.47
C ASP A 537 -2.44 -4.14 -10.28
N SER A 538 -1.85 -5.33 -10.35
CA SER A 538 -1.85 -6.29 -9.25
C SER A 538 -0.81 -6.00 -8.16
N GLY A 539 -0.03 -4.92 -8.29
CA GLY A 539 0.81 -4.38 -7.23
C GLY A 539 0.02 -3.53 -6.22
N SER A 540 -1.04 -2.84 -6.67
CA SER A 540 -1.89 -2.00 -5.82
C SER A 540 -2.50 -2.75 -4.64
N GLN A 541 -2.56 -2.04 -3.50
CA GLN A 541 -3.19 -2.55 -2.28
C GLN A 541 -4.71 -2.62 -2.40
N LEU A 542 -5.35 -1.68 -3.12
CA LEU A 542 -6.79 -1.75 -3.40
C LEU A 542 -7.11 -3.04 -4.16
N SER A 543 -6.39 -3.28 -5.27
CA SER A 543 -6.62 -4.49 -6.07
C SER A 543 -6.35 -5.76 -5.27
N SER A 544 -5.40 -5.73 -4.33
CA SER A 544 -5.12 -6.84 -3.41
C SER A 544 -6.31 -7.13 -2.51
N LEU A 545 -6.76 -6.12 -1.75
CA LEU A 545 -7.79 -6.28 -0.74
C LEU A 545 -9.16 -6.55 -1.36
N VAL A 546 -9.51 -5.87 -2.47
CA VAL A 546 -10.75 -6.16 -3.21
C VAL A 546 -10.76 -7.60 -3.72
N SER A 547 -9.66 -8.09 -4.33
CA SER A 547 -9.58 -9.48 -4.80
C SER A 547 -9.78 -10.48 -3.65
N GLY A 548 -9.15 -10.22 -2.51
CA GLY A 548 -9.30 -11.06 -1.33
C GLY A 548 -10.71 -11.01 -0.76
N PHE A 549 -11.33 -9.84 -0.66
CA PHE A 549 -12.68 -9.67 -0.15
C PHE A 549 -13.71 -10.38 -1.04
N ARG A 550 -13.58 -10.22 -2.36
CA ARG A 550 -14.37 -10.96 -3.37
C ARG A 550 -14.17 -12.47 -3.27
N THR A 551 -12.93 -12.93 -3.06
CA THR A 551 -12.63 -14.35 -2.84
C THR A 551 -13.25 -14.87 -1.54
N TYR A 552 -13.23 -14.06 -0.48
CA TYR A 552 -13.68 -14.44 0.85
C TYR A 552 -15.21 -14.53 0.94
N TYR A 553 -15.92 -13.46 0.55
CA TYR A 553 -17.37 -13.37 0.69
C TYR A 553 -18.15 -13.66 -0.58
N GLY A 554 -17.50 -13.69 -1.75
CA GLY A 554 -18.19 -13.85 -3.04
C GLY A 554 -18.65 -15.28 -3.35
N GLY A 555 -18.31 -16.28 -2.54
CA GLY A 555 -18.81 -17.65 -2.68
C GLY A 555 -18.55 -18.30 -4.05
N GLY A 556 -17.50 -17.87 -4.75
CA GLY A 556 -17.21 -18.31 -6.12
C GLY A 556 -18.13 -17.73 -7.19
N ARG A 557 -18.76 -16.58 -6.95
CA ARG A 557 -19.64 -15.88 -7.91
C ARG A 557 -19.17 -14.46 -8.20
N ALA A 558 -17.94 -14.11 -7.83
CA ALA A 558 -17.39 -12.76 -7.91
C ALA A 558 -16.07 -12.74 -8.70
N PRO A 559 -16.11 -12.99 -10.02
CA PRO A 559 -14.92 -13.08 -10.87
C PRO A 559 -14.05 -11.84 -10.77
N THR A 560 -12.73 -12.07 -10.79
CA THR A 560 -11.71 -11.03 -10.77
C THR A 560 -10.75 -11.21 -11.94
N LEU A 561 -10.68 -10.22 -12.82
CA LEU A 561 -9.85 -10.22 -14.01
C LEU A 561 -8.48 -9.61 -13.69
N ARG A 562 -7.43 -10.40 -13.90
CA ARG A 562 -6.05 -10.00 -13.59
C ARG A 562 -5.14 -10.31 -14.78
N PRO A 563 -4.81 -9.30 -15.60
CA PRO A 563 -3.86 -9.46 -16.69
C PRO A 563 -2.46 -9.82 -16.16
N ASN A 564 -1.79 -10.77 -16.82
CA ASN A 564 -0.37 -10.99 -16.61
C ASN A 564 0.41 -9.98 -17.46
N LYS A 565 0.91 -8.92 -16.83
CA LYS A 565 1.56 -7.79 -17.53
C LYS A 565 2.72 -8.21 -18.44
N LYS A 566 3.50 -9.23 -18.05
CA LYS A 566 4.60 -9.76 -18.88
C LYS A 566 4.08 -10.45 -20.15
N ARG A 567 3.04 -11.29 -20.01
CA ARG A 567 2.40 -11.94 -21.17
C ARG A 567 1.70 -10.93 -22.06
N LEU A 568 1.01 -9.95 -21.48
CA LEU A 568 0.35 -8.88 -22.22
C LEU A 568 1.38 -8.06 -23.01
N ALA A 569 2.51 -7.69 -22.41
CA ALA A 569 3.58 -6.99 -23.09
C ALA A 569 4.14 -7.78 -24.29
N ALA A 570 4.23 -9.12 -24.18
CA ALA A 570 4.61 -9.97 -25.31
C ALA A 570 3.56 -9.95 -26.44
N ILE A 571 2.27 -10.06 -26.09
CA ILE A 571 1.16 -9.97 -27.08
C ILE A 571 1.17 -8.61 -27.79
N LEU A 572 1.26 -7.52 -27.03
CA LEU A 572 1.26 -6.15 -27.57
C LEU A 572 2.51 -5.80 -28.37
N SER A 573 3.62 -6.54 -28.19
CA SER A 573 4.82 -6.36 -29.00
C SER A 573 4.62 -6.74 -30.47
N GLU A 574 3.59 -7.55 -30.76
CA GLU A 574 3.20 -7.99 -32.10
C GLU A 574 2.06 -7.14 -32.69
N ASN A 575 1.78 -5.95 -32.13
CA ASN A 575 0.62 -5.12 -32.51
C ASN A 575 0.53 -4.78 -34.01
N SER A 576 1.66 -4.73 -34.72
CA SER A 576 1.71 -4.45 -36.16
C SER A 576 1.29 -5.64 -37.01
N THR A 577 1.44 -6.87 -36.53
CA THR A 577 1.27 -8.11 -37.32
C THR A 577 0.16 -9.01 -36.81
N ILE A 578 -0.12 -9.04 -35.51
CA ILE A 578 -1.09 -9.96 -34.91
C ILE A 578 -2.49 -9.73 -35.49
N GLN A 579 -3.18 -10.81 -35.84
CA GLN A 579 -4.60 -10.78 -36.22
C GLN A 579 -5.50 -10.72 -34.99
N TRP A 580 -6.69 -10.14 -35.13
CA TRP A 580 -7.61 -9.93 -34.01
C TRP A 580 -7.99 -11.24 -33.29
N ASN A 581 -8.34 -12.31 -34.04
CA ASN A 581 -8.70 -13.60 -33.44
C ASN A 581 -7.56 -14.18 -32.58
N SER A 582 -6.32 -14.11 -33.06
CA SER A 582 -5.14 -14.54 -32.31
C SER A 582 -4.90 -13.67 -31.06
N PHE A 583 -5.15 -12.36 -31.17
CA PHE A 583 -5.11 -11.46 -30.02
C PHE A 583 -6.16 -11.86 -28.96
N GLU A 584 -7.42 -12.08 -29.36
CA GLU A 584 -8.49 -12.51 -28.47
C GLU A 584 -8.12 -13.81 -27.74
N ASP A 585 -7.70 -14.84 -28.46
CA ASP A 585 -7.40 -16.15 -27.90
C ASP A 585 -6.26 -16.08 -26.88
N ARG A 586 -5.20 -15.31 -27.19
CA ARG A 586 -4.07 -15.12 -26.28
C ARG A 586 -4.44 -14.32 -25.04
N VAL A 587 -5.30 -13.30 -25.17
CA VAL A 587 -5.79 -12.50 -24.05
C VAL A 587 -6.74 -13.31 -23.17
N LYS A 588 -7.70 -14.05 -23.74
CA LYS A 588 -8.60 -14.96 -23.00
C LYS A 588 -7.79 -15.98 -22.21
N LYS A 589 -6.89 -16.69 -22.88
CA LYS A 589 -6.00 -17.69 -22.23
C LYS A 589 -5.15 -17.07 -21.12
N MET A 590 -4.64 -15.85 -21.32
CA MET A 590 -3.90 -15.13 -20.27
C MET A 590 -4.74 -14.87 -19.01
N ILE A 591 -5.99 -14.46 -19.18
CA ILE A 591 -6.91 -14.16 -18.08
C ILE A 591 -7.35 -15.44 -17.37
N GLU A 592 -7.76 -16.47 -18.12
CA GLU A 592 -8.21 -17.76 -17.59
C GLU A 592 -7.13 -18.46 -16.75
N GLU A 593 -5.86 -18.42 -17.20
CA GLU A 593 -4.74 -18.94 -16.43
C GLU A 593 -4.52 -18.15 -15.13
N GLY A 594 -4.75 -16.84 -15.15
CA GLY A 594 -4.67 -15.97 -13.99
C GLY A 594 -5.78 -16.22 -12.95
N GLN A 595 -6.92 -16.76 -13.38
CA GLN A 595 -8.09 -17.07 -12.56
C GLN A 595 -8.08 -18.47 -11.94
N ARG A 596 -7.11 -19.32 -12.30
CA ARG A 596 -6.99 -20.67 -11.74
C ARG A 596 -7.06 -20.66 -10.21
N VAL A 597 -7.85 -21.59 -9.67
CA VAL A 597 -8.02 -21.74 -8.21
C VAL A 597 -6.77 -22.33 -7.63
N HIS A 598 -6.14 -21.58 -6.73
CA HIS A 598 -4.98 -22.05 -6.00
C HIS A 598 -5.20 -21.84 -4.52
N VAL A 599 -4.76 -22.83 -3.73
CA VAL A 599 -4.44 -22.60 -2.32
C VAL A 599 -3.37 -21.51 -2.26
N ARG A 600 -3.45 -20.66 -1.24
CA ARG A 600 -2.44 -19.62 -0.99
C ARG A 600 -1.05 -20.27 -0.95
N ARG A 601 -0.14 -19.79 -1.80
CA ARG A 601 1.26 -20.24 -1.78
C ARG A 601 2.03 -19.52 -0.68
N PHE A 602 3.11 -20.15 -0.21
CA PHE A 602 4.04 -19.54 0.76
C PHE A 602 4.53 -18.16 0.30
N GLY A 603 4.63 -17.22 1.23
CA GLY A 603 5.01 -15.82 1.02
C GLY A 603 3.95 -14.95 0.33
N ARG A 604 2.76 -15.51 0.02
CA ARG A 604 1.69 -14.75 -0.64
C ARG A 604 0.75 -14.13 0.38
N SER A 605 0.33 -12.90 0.08
CA SER A 605 -0.61 -12.13 0.88
C SER A 605 -1.92 -12.87 1.10
N ILE A 606 -2.29 -13.10 2.36
CA ILE A 606 -3.63 -13.57 2.75
C ILE A 606 -4.73 -12.59 2.37
N TYR A 607 -4.41 -11.29 2.30
CA TYR A 607 -5.37 -10.27 1.93
C TYR A 607 -5.72 -10.28 0.44
N ARG A 608 -4.91 -10.93 -0.41
CA ARG A 608 -5.23 -11.19 -1.82
C ARG A 608 -5.73 -12.60 -2.06
N GLN A 609 -5.11 -13.57 -1.38
CA GLN A 609 -5.34 -15.00 -1.57
C GLN A 609 -5.73 -15.64 -0.24
N PRO A 610 -6.97 -15.43 0.24
CA PRO A 610 -7.39 -15.95 1.55
C PRO A 610 -7.73 -17.44 1.55
N ARG A 611 -7.55 -18.17 0.43
CA ARG A 611 -7.78 -19.62 0.36
C ARG A 611 -6.66 -20.39 1.06
N CYS A 612 -6.65 -20.34 2.38
CA CYS A 612 -5.81 -21.12 3.27
C CYS A 612 -6.57 -21.41 4.57
N GLN A 613 -6.21 -22.49 5.28
CA GLN A 613 -6.95 -22.97 6.45
C GLN A 613 -7.08 -21.93 7.57
N GLN A 614 -6.15 -20.97 7.64
CA GLN A 614 -6.20 -19.87 8.61
C GLN A 614 -7.29 -18.84 8.32
N CYS A 615 -7.79 -18.74 7.08
CA CYS A 615 -8.72 -17.69 6.68
C CYS A 615 -10.04 -18.29 6.20
N MET A 616 -9.98 -19.36 5.41
CA MET A 616 -11.12 -20.03 4.81
C MET A 616 -11.01 -21.55 5.01
N CYS A 617 -12.16 -22.18 5.13
CA CYS A 617 -12.29 -23.61 5.40
C CYS A 617 -13.00 -24.28 4.23
N LYS A 618 -12.66 -25.54 3.95
CA LYS A 618 -13.40 -26.34 2.98
C LYS A 618 -14.65 -26.91 3.64
N SER A 619 -15.82 -26.78 3.00
CA SER A 619 -16.94 -27.65 3.32
C SER A 619 -16.63 -29.04 2.77
N HIS A 620 -16.56 -30.03 3.66
CA HIS A 620 -16.53 -31.44 3.27
C HIS A 620 -17.91 -31.87 2.78
#